data_AF-A0A937EVK2-F1
#
_entry.id   AF-A0A937EVK2-F1
#
_cell.length_a   1.000
_cell.length_b   1.000
_cell.length_c   1.000
_cell.angle_alpha   90.00
_cell.angle_beta   90.00
_cell.angle_gamma   90.00
#
_symmetry.space_group_name_H-M   'P 1'
#
loop_
_entity.id
_entity.type
_entity.pdbx_description
1 polymer ?
#
loop_
_entity_poly.entity_id
_entity_poly.type
_entity_poly.pdbx_seq_one_letter_code
_entity_poly.pdbx_strand_id
1 'polypeptide(L)' 'MFDTLAKIGSLAKVLEPSVQLNDRVLETAYELYLQAPQDSSPMICLHELSRKTGTSLWECRNTIVAANKVGRFPNCSLAS' A
#
# COMPACT_ATOMS: atom_id res chain seq x y z
N MET A 1 38.38 -20.34 -27.36
CA MET A 1 36.95 -20.12 -27.06
C MET A 1 36.87 -19.88 -25.58
N PHE A 2 36.68 -18.62 -25.16
CA PHE A 2 36.50 -18.29 -23.75
C PHE A 2 35.17 -17.57 -23.60
N ASP A 3 34.44 -18.12 -22.65
CA ASP A 3 33.04 -17.99 -22.39
C ASP A 3 32.62 -16.62 -21.86
N THR A 4 31.44 -16.24 -22.33
CA THR A 4 30.36 -15.60 -21.57
C THR A 4 30.60 -14.18 -21.07
N LEU A 5 30.07 -13.25 -21.87
CA LEU A 5 29.52 -11.97 -21.45
C LEU A 5 28.74 -12.13 -20.14
N ALA A 6 29.34 -11.69 -19.04
CA ALA A 6 28.63 -11.44 -17.81
C ALA A 6 27.56 -10.38 -18.09
N LYS A 7 26.32 -10.86 -18.24
CA LYS A 7 25.10 -10.07 -18.27
C LYS A 7 25.19 -9.04 -17.15
N ILE A 8 25.34 -7.79 -17.56
CA ILE A 8 24.94 -6.58 -16.85
C ILE A 8 23.52 -6.82 -16.32
N GLY A 9 23.46 -7.39 -15.12
CA GLY A 9 22.25 -7.64 -14.35
C GLY A 9 21.71 -6.30 -13.94
N SER A 10 20.87 -5.75 -14.83
CA SER A 10 19.82 -4.78 -14.58
C SER A 10 19.86 -4.16 -13.19
N LEU A 11 20.49 -2.99 -13.08
CA LEU A 11 20.42 -2.05 -11.94
C LEU A 11 19.01 -1.45 -11.80
N ALA A 12 17.97 -2.23 -12.08
CA ALA A 12 16.57 -1.88 -11.95
C ALA A 12 15.92 -2.59 -10.76
N LYS A 13 16.72 -2.92 -9.72
CA LYS A 13 16.18 -2.92 -8.36
C LYS A 13 15.97 -1.46 -7.99
N VAL A 14 14.98 -0.85 -8.63
CA VAL A 14 14.34 0.37 -8.15
C VAL A 14 14.14 0.11 -6.67
N LEU A 15 14.78 0.96 -5.87
CA LEU A 15 14.59 1.05 -4.45
C LEU A 15 13.08 1.27 -4.24
N GLU A 16 12.28 0.21 -4.22
CA GLU A 16 11.14 0.19 -3.32
C GLU A 16 11.84 0.35 -1.97
N PRO A 17 11.80 1.54 -1.33
CA PRO A 17 12.23 1.60 0.05
C PRO A 17 11.48 0.46 0.71
N SER A 18 12.12 -0.31 1.59
CA SER A 18 11.37 -1.19 2.46
C SER A 18 10.27 -0.32 3.05
N VAL A 19 9.06 -0.40 2.50
CA VAL A 19 7.95 0.45 2.89
C VAL A 19 7.66 -0.11 4.26
N GLN A 20 8.30 0.47 5.26
CA GLN A 20 7.91 0.28 6.64
C GLN A 20 6.48 0.77 6.61
N LEU A 21 5.57 -0.19 6.55
CA LEU A 21 4.16 0.09 6.45
C LEU A 21 3.86 0.91 7.71
N ASN A 22 3.25 2.06 7.51
CA ASN A 22 2.93 2.92 8.63
C ASN A 22 1.81 2.23 9.44
N ASP A 23 2.18 1.58 10.55
CA ASP A 23 1.26 0.74 11.33
C ASP A 23 0.02 1.51 11.77
N ARG A 24 0.16 2.80 12.09
CA ARG A 24 -0.96 3.68 12.44
C ARG A 24 -1.92 3.89 11.27
N VAL A 25 -1.40 4.03 10.06
CA VAL A 25 -2.20 4.11 8.83
C VAL A 25 -2.92 2.80 8.58
N LEU A 26 -2.26 1.67 8.79
CA LEU A 26 -2.88 0.35 8.60
C LEU A 26 -3.99 0.08 9.60
N GLU A 27 -3.77 0.37 10.89
CA GLU A 27 -4.75 0.19 11.94
C GLU A 27 -5.99 1.05 11.68
N THR A 28 -5.79 2.34 11.41
CA THR A 28 -6.89 3.26 11.07
C THR A 28 -7.64 2.81 9.81
N ALA A 29 -6.92 2.35 8.79
CA ALA A 29 -7.54 1.86 7.57
C ALA A 29 -8.33 0.57 7.80
N TYR A 30 -7.89 -0.29 8.72
CA TYR A 30 -8.60 -1.50 9.11
C TYR A 30 -9.89 -1.19 9.87
N GLU A 31 -9.89 -0.19 10.75
CA GLU A 31 -11.11 0.29 11.39
C GLU A 31 -12.13 0.78 10.36
N LEU A 32 -11.69 1.60 9.39
CA LEU A 32 -12.56 2.08 8.31
C LEU A 32 -13.07 0.92 7.44
N TYR A 33 -12.21 -0.07 7.17
CA TYR A 33 -12.55 -1.27 6.43
C TYR A 33 -13.63 -2.09 7.14
N LEU A 34 -13.52 -2.28 8.46
CA LEU A 34 -14.50 -3.04 9.26
C LEU A 34 -15.84 -2.31 9.43
N GLN A 35 -15.86 -0.98 9.33
CA GLN A 35 -17.09 -0.18 9.39
C GLN A 35 -17.90 -0.23 8.09
N ALA A 36 -17.30 -0.70 6.99
CA ALA A 36 -17.99 -0.80 5.73
C ALA A 36 -19.07 -1.92 5.74
N PRO A 37 -20.24 -1.71 5.11
CA PRO A 37 -21.26 -2.75 4.98
C PRO A 37 -20.70 -4.00 4.26
N GLN A 38 -20.99 -5.19 4.81
CA GLN A 38 -20.46 -6.48 4.33
C GLN A 38 -20.85 -6.81 2.86
N ASP A 39 -21.96 -6.25 2.37
CA ASP A 39 -22.46 -6.43 1.00
C ASP A 39 -21.89 -5.39 0.00
N SER A 40 -20.93 -4.58 0.41
CA SER A 40 -20.31 -3.54 -0.41
C SER A 40 -18.81 -3.81 -0.61
N SER A 41 -18.25 -3.40 -1.75
CA SER A 41 -16.79 -3.27 -1.87
C SER A 41 -16.31 -2.18 -0.90
N PRO A 42 -15.64 -2.53 0.22
CA PRO A 42 -15.26 -1.56 1.24
C PRO A 42 -14.39 -0.46 0.63
N MET A 43 -14.77 0.79 0.88
CA MET A 43 -14.09 1.95 0.33
C MET A 43 -13.28 2.65 1.43
N ILE A 44 -11.96 2.69 1.27
CA ILE A 44 -11.07 3.43 2.18
C ILE A 44 -10.89 4.83 1.62
N CYS A 45 -11.39 5.83 2.34
CA CYS A 45 -11.23 7.24 1.99
C CYS A 45 -9.85 7.75 2.44
N LEU A 46 -9.00 8.13 1.48
CA LEU A 46 -7.63 8.61 1.75
C LEU A 46 -7.62 9.94 2.50
N HIS A 47 -8.58 10.83 2.24
CA HIS A 47 -8.74 12.08 3.00
C HIS A 47 -9.07 11.83 4.47
N GLU A 48 -9.96 10.88 4.74
CA GLU A 48 -10.28 10.51 6.12
C GLU A 48 -9.10 9.85 6.83
N LEU A 49 -8.39 8.97 6.11
CA LEU A 49 -7.21 8.29 6.62
C LEU A 49 -6.09 9.27 6.95
N SER A 50 -5.82 10.23 6.06
CA SER A 50 -4.85 11.30 6.26
C SER A 50 -5.22 12.17 7.47
N ARG A 51 -6.49 12.56 7.58
CA ARG A 51 -6.99 13.35 8.71
C ARG A 51 -6.84 12.64 10.06
N LYS A 52 -7.14 11.34 10.13
CA LYS A 52 -7.07 10.55 11.38
C LYS A 52 -5.64 10.20 11.81
N THR A 53 -4.75 10.00 10.84
CA THR A 53 -3.36 9.57 11.09
C THR A 53 -2.37 10.73 11.15
N GLY A 54 -2.72 11.88 10.58
CA GLY A 54 -1.81 13.03 10.40
C GLY A 54 -0.76 12.81 9.30
N THR A 55 -0.89 11.75 8.49
CA THR A 55 0.03 11.47 7.37
C THR A 55 -0.47 12.06 6.06
N SER A 56 0.44 12.22 5.09
CA SER A 56 0.08 12.74 3.77
C SER A 56 -0.80 11.77 2.98
N LEU A 57 -1.60 12.28 2.04
CA LEU A 57 -2.41 11.44 1.14
C LEU A 57 -1.56 10.45 0.32
N TRP A 58 -0.35 10.89 -0.08
CA TRP A 58 0.58 10.05 -0.83
C TRP A 58 1.08 8.88 0.02
N GLU A 59 1.42 9.12 1.28
CA GLU A 59 1.86 8.08 2.21
C GLU A 59 0.72 7.12 2.59
N CYS A 60 -0.48 7.66 2.82
CA CYS A 60 -1.71 6.87 3.00
C CYS A 60 -1.92 5.92 1.81
N ARG A 61 -1.92 6.46 0.58
CA ARG A 61 -2.10 5.67 -0.64
C ARG A 61 -1.05 4.58 -0.77
N ASN A 62 0.23 4.92 -0.61
CA ASN A 62 1.31 3.96 -0.77
C ASN A 62 1.26 2.86 0.28
N THR A 63 0.92 3.20 1.52
CA THR A 63 0.75 2.22 2.60
C THR A 63 -0.39 1.24 2.29
N ILE A 64 -1.55 1.72 1.83
CA ILE A 64 -2.66 0.82 1.48
C ILE A 64 -2.36 -0.02 0.24
N VAL A 65 -1.74 0.57 -0.79
CA VAL A 65 -1.33 -0.20 -1.98
C VAL A 65 -0.33 -1.30 -1.61
N ALA A 66 0.66 -1.01 -0.76
CA ALA A 66 1.62 -2.00 -0.29
C ALA A 66 0.97 -3.08 0.58
N ALA A 67 0.01 -2.71 1.44
CA ALA A 67 -0.78 -3.66 2.23
C ALA A 67 -1.66 -4.58 1.36
N ASN A 68 -2.21 -4.06 0.26
CA ASN A 68 -3.02 -4.85 -0.68
C ASN A 68 -2.19 -5.84 -1.48
N LYS A 69 -0.93 -5.50 -1.83
CA LYS A 69 -0.01 -6.46 -2.46
C LYS A 69 0.21 -7.72 -1.61
N VAL A 70 0.02 -7.63 -0.29
CA VAL A 70 0.14 -8.76 0.66
C VAL A 70 -1.22 -9.25 1.18
N GLY A 71 -2.34 -8.82 0.58
CA GLY A 71 -3.68 -9.34 0.88
C GLY A 71 -4.34 -8.81 2.15
N ARG A 72 -3.93 -7.66 2.70
CA ARG A 72 -4.51 -7.12 3.96
C ARG A 72 -5.91 -6.54 3.83
N PHE A 73 -6.26 -5.90 2.71
CA PHE A 73 -7.61 -5.36 2.47
C PHE A 73 -8.22 -6.01 1.22
N PRO A 74 -8.84 -7.19 1.34
CA PRO A 74 -9.43 -7.86 0.19
C PRO A 74 -10.60 -7.05 -0.37
N ASN A 75 -10.66 -6.95 -1.71
CA ASN A 75 -11.73 -6.30 -2.47
C ASN A 75 -12.02 -4.84 -2.10
N CYS A 76 -11.03 -4.09 -1.58
CA CYS A 76 -11.22 -2.69 -1.23
C CYS A 76 -10.99 -1.73 -2.42
N SER A 77 -11.78 -0.66 -2.49
CA SER A 77 -11.51 0.48 -3.38
C SER A 77 -10.90 1.63 -2.59
N LEU A 78 -10.04 2.43 -3.23
CA LEU A 78 -9.55 3.69 -2.67
C LEU A 78 -10.40 4.85 -3.20
N ALA A 79 -10.94 5.65 -2.30
CA ALA A 79 -11.48 6.97 -2.64
C ALA A 79 -10.43 8.04 -2.34
N SER A 80 -10.14 8.84 -3.36
CA SER A 80 -9.35 10.08 -3.22
C SER A 80 -10.26 11.19 -2.78
#